data_AF-A0AAD9L932-F1
#
_entry.id   AF-A0AAD9L932-F1
#
_cell.length_a   1.000
_cell.length_b   1.000
_cell.length_c   1.000
_cell.angle_alpha   90.00
_cell.angle_beta   90.00
_cell.angle_gamma   90.00
#
_symmetry.space_group_name_H-M   'P 1'
#
loop_
_entity.id
_entity.type
_entity.pdbx_description
1 polymer ?
#
loop_
_entity_poly.entity_id
_entity_poly.type
_entity_poly.pdbx_seq_one_letter_code
_entity_poly.pdbx_strand_id
1 'polypeptide(L)'
;MSEFDRSPSPFNLPSRIKGSLLCSQIAPLIGSIRLDHESHGHLLCARSSLPPWGVWYSRAAIHVRRVRGDRYICTIPAAGFPFPRLDPMYCALLLSAIIAPVGAQILPTSFVKPTFGQPKASIEKYTWESYQSLLSSYQKEGIGKSWVDENAWTAVAQYDLQRKKRDFYNDVRKAQDEYAGVTSDQQPWKTALVNYYNDDIGWAALSHIAAYDAYGDQIFLDRAKGAYEFILNHGFISADVIKTGYLKGTKNPDNKIQASCGGKSMIGGVYWVNGGNPAEDPLNAAGHDAVNSVSTGTFALLGTELCRVTTERKYCDTSYLNVWWMDRHMVTPEGLLWDNMSGQTCKVVDWRFTHNQGLYFATYAALGRLTGNATATNIAKESVKKATSSAPWNTKSGWIDEGSGDAAQTNDAIEFKAIMIRYLHRIVGWFNDRELTEAVTGYINIQYYALTQRNSDNKDHPVRYGRNWPGPYAKSTTQAHVAALDVLIALELNPDSAYPKSNTGAAMTLEKQKPPVVAAKTCRKKD
;
A
#
# COMPACT_ATOMS: atom_id res chain seq x y z
N MET A 1 59.10 -1.80 -59.45
CA MET A 1 60.18 -0.79 -59.61
C MET A 1 59.52 0.55 -59.31
N SER A 2 59.60 1.06 -58.07
CA SER A 2 60.65 1.98 -57.55
C SER A 2 60.63 3.31 -58.34
N GLU A 3 60.60 4.54 -57.82
CA GLU A 3 60.72 5.15 -56.49
C GLU A 3 60.63 6.70 -56.68
N PHE A 4 60.36 7.48 -55.61
CA PHE A 4 60.56 8.96 -55.44
C PHE A 4 59.75 9.95 -56.35
N ASP A 5 59.31 11.17 -55.96
CA ASP A 5 59.69 12.12 -54.90
C ASP A 5 58.58 13.17 -54.59
N ARG A 6 58.85 14.00 -53.58
CA ARG A 6 58.10 15.01 -52.76
C ARG A 6 57.24 16.15 -53.39
N SER A 7 56.19 16.51 -52.60
CA SER A 7 55.56 17.82 -52.16
C SER A 7 55.98 19.18 -52.78
N PRO A 8 55.20 20.31 -52.73
CA PRO A 8 54.44 20.82 -51.54
C PRO A 8 53.08 21.57 -51.76
N SER A 9 52.47 21.93 -50.61
CA SER A 9 51.22 22.69 -50.34
C SER A 9 51.32 24.21 -50.67
N PRO A 10 50.41 25.15 -50.27
CA PRO A 10 49.15 25.09 -49.49
C PRO A 10 47.99 26.01 -49.97
N PHE A 11 46.79 25.92 -49.37
CA PHE A 11 45.95 27.11 -49.11
C PHE A 11 45.11 26.95 -47.84
N ASN A 12 45.09 28.04 -47.06
CA ASN A 12 44.63 28.16 -45.67
C ASN A 12 43.10 28.21 -45.50
N LEU A 13 42.64 27.64 -44.38
CA LEU A 13 41.35 27.89 -43.72
C LEU A 13 41.44 29.08 -42.74
N PRO A 14 40.35 29.85 -42.53
CA PRO A 14 40.15 30.59 -41.30
C PRO A 14 39.26 29.83 -40.30
N SER A 15 39.82 29.65 -39.10
CA SER A 15 39.23 29.76 -37.76
C SER A 15 37.79 29.30 -37.45
N ARG A 16 37.76 28.27 -36.60
CA ARG A 16 36.74 27.77 -35.67
C ARG A 16 35.84 28.84 -35.01
N ILE A 17 34.56 28.47 -34.80
CA ILE A 17 33.85 28.71 -33.54
C ILE A 17 33.62 27.36 -32.86
N LYS A 18 34.11 27.22 -31.62
CA LYS A 18 33.92 26.06 -30.75
C LYS A 18 32.63 26.25 -29.95
N GLY A 19 31.75 25.26 -29.99
CA GLY A 19 30.74 25.01 -28.94
C GLY A 19 30.88 23.56 -28.48
N SER A 20 31.39 23.36 -27.28
CA SER A 20 31.47 22.05 -26.62
C SER A 20 30.42 22.04 -25.50
N LEU A 21 29.38 21.20 -25.63
CA LEU A 21 28.59 20.79 -24.47
C LEU A 21 29.13 19.45 -23.95
N LEU A 22 29.45 19.42 -22.65
CA LEU A 22 29.86 18.22 -21.92
C LEU A 22 28.69 17.22 -21.87
N CYS A 23 28.95 16.00 -22.35
CA CYS A 23 28.03 14.87 -22.25
C CYS A 23 28.19 14.14 -20.91
N SER A 24 28.03 14.85 -19.79
CA SER A 24 28.15 14.26 -18.44
C SER A 24 26.82 14.16 -17.68
N GLN A 25 25.68 14.42 -18.33
CA GLN A 25 24.35 14.37 -17.68
C GLN A 25 23.42 13.27 -18.23
N ILE A 26 23.87 12.42 -19.15
CA ILE A 26 23.02 11.37 -19.78
C ILE A 26 23.42 9.95 -19.32
N ALA A 27 24.56 9.80 -18.63
CA ALA A 27 25.08 8.50 -18.22
C ALA A 27 24.26 7.68 -17.19
N PRO A 28 23.35 8.23 -16.34
CA PRO A 28 22.60 7.37 -15.41
C PRO A 28 21.31 6.76 -16.00
N LEU A 29 20.90 7.10 -17.22
CA LEU A 29 19.61 6.65 -17.80
C LEU A 29 19.72 5.41 -18.71
N ILE A 30 20.90 4.83 -18.86
CA ILE A 30 21.09 3.57 -19.59
C ILE A 30 21.88 2.62 -18.69
N GLY A 31 21.15 1.83 -17.90
CA GLY A 31 21.71 0.75 -17.11
C GLY A 31 22.34 -0.32 -18.00
N SER A 32 23.66 -0.49 -17.85
CA SER A 32 24.49 -1.65 -18.19
C SER A 32 24.16 -2.42 -19.48
N ILE A 33 24.83 -2.06 -20.58
CA ILE A 33 25.12 -3.01 -21.67
C ILE A 33 26.63 -3.18 -21.73
N ARG A 34 27.13 -4.38 -21.41
CA ARG A 34 28.48 -4.80 -21.81
C ARG A 34 28.45 -5.03 -23.32
N LEU A 35 29.20 -4.24 -24.07
CA LEU A 35 29.50 -4.52 -25.47
C LEU A 35 30.91 -5.11 -25.52
N ASP A 36 30.99 -6.42 -25.74
CA ASP A 36 32.23 -7.07 -26.14
C ASP A 36 32.61 -6.64 -27.56
N HIS A 37 33.92 -6.68 -27.83
CA HIS A 37 34.57 -6.21 -29.03
C HIS A 37 33.94 -6.71 -30.34
N GLU A 38 33.84 -5.76 -31.29
CA GLU A 38 33.73 -5.96 -32.75
C GLU A 38 32.74 -7.00 -33.27
N SER A 39 31.53 -6.56 -33.62
CA SER A 39 30.82 -7.02 -34.81
C SER A 39 29.52 -6.25 -35.03
N HIS A 40 29.13 -6.09 -36.30
CA HIS A 40 27.93 -5.37 -36.72
C HIS A 40 26.67 -6.11 -36.23
N GLY A 41 25.95 -5.54 -35.26
CA GLY A 41 24.73 -6.13 -34.69
C GLY A 41 23.46 -5.37 -35.10
N HIS A 42 22.56 -6.03 -35.82
CA HIS A 42 21.17 -5.60 -35.99
C HIS A 42 20.36 -5.94 -34.72
N LEU A 43 19.65 -4.95 -34.15
CA LEU A 43 18.66 -5.19 -33.10
C LEU A 43 17.37 -5.75 -33.73
N LEU A 44 17.16 -7.06 -33.63
CA LEU A 44 15.88 -7.71 -33.91
C LEU A 44 15.14 -7.93 -32.58
N CYS A 45 14.05 -7.20 -32.33
CA CYS A 45 13.14 -7.51 -31.23
C CYS A 45 12.25 -8.70 -31.61
N ALA A 46 12.15 -9.66 -30.70
CA ALA A 46 11.38 -10.89 -30.81
C ALA A 46 9.87 -10.66 -31.07
N ARG A 47 9.27 -11.56 -31.84
CA ARG A 47 7.81 -11.67 -32.06
C ARG A 47 7.11 -12.11 -30.77
N SER A 48 6.18 -11.30 -30.27
CA SER A 48 5.06 -11.80 -29.47
C SER A 48 3.81 -11.87 -30.36
N SER A 49 3.18 -13.03 -30.38
CA SER A 49 1.91 -13.28 -31.06
C SER A 49 0.75 -12.67 -30.26
N LEU A 50 0.03 -11.71 -30.87
CA LEU A 50 -1.28 -11.24 -30.41
C LEU A 50 -2.32 -11.35 -31.55
N PRO A 51 -3.61 -11.62 -31.25
CA PRO A 51 -4.69 -11.76 -32.24
C PRO A 51 -5.26 -10.41 -32.72
N PRO A 52 -6.14 -10.39 -33.74
CA PRO A 52 -6.18 -9.30 -34.72
C PRO A 52 -7.36 -8.33 -34.52
N TRP A 53 -7.14 -7.17 -33.91
CA TRP A 53 -7.96 -5.97 -34.17
C TRP A 53 -7.06 -4.73 -34.11
N GLY A 54 -7.02 -3.99 -35.22
CA GLY A 54 -5.93 -3.10 -35.58
C GLY A 54 -5.97 -1.69 -34.98
N VAL A 55 -4.77 -1.16 -34.74
CA VAL A 55 -4.42 0.26 -34.86
C VAL A 55 -3.01 0.31 -35.44
N TRP A 56 -2.84 0.93 -36.61
CA TRP A 56 -1.54 1.07 -37.27
C TRP A 56 -0.74 2.22 -36.64
N TYR A 57 0.35 1.92 -35.94
CA TYR A 57 1.41 2.90 -35.68
C TYR A 57 2.63 2.53 -36.54
N SER A 58 2.96 3.37 -37.52
CA SER A 58 4.18 3.26 -38.32
C SER A 58 5.41 3.50 -37.43
N ARG A 59 6.20 2.45 -37.19
CA ARG A 59 7.49 2.55 -36.49
C ARG A 59 8.53 3.15 -37.43
N ALA A 60 9.07 4.32 -37.10
CA ALA A 60 10.28 4.84 -37.75
C ALA A 60 11.53 4.22 -37.10
N ALA A 61 12.38 3.55 -37.87
CA ALA A 61 13.65 3.03 -37.38
C ALA A 61 14.71 4.14 -37.36
N ILE A 62 15.27 4.45 -36.19
CA ILE A 62 16.37 5.42 -36.05
C ILE A 62 17.69 4.66 -36.15
N HIS A 63 18.52 5.03 -37.13
CA HIS A 63 19.88 4.48 -37.25
C HIS A 63 20.86 5.39 -36.51
N VAL A 64 21.58 4.83 -35.54
CA VAL A 64 22.63 5.52 -34.79
C VAL A 64 23.99 4.96 -35.19
N ARG A 65 24.88 5.83 -35.67
CA ARG A 65 26.25 5.45 -36.03
C ARG A 65 27.26 6.26 -35.22
N ARG A 66 28.23 5.59 -34.61
CA ARG A 66 29.36 6.24 -33.94
C ARG A 66 30.33 6.79 -34.99
N VAL A 67 30.78 8.04 -34.81
CA VAL A 67 31.83 8.64 -35.64
C VAL A 67 32.96 9.10 -34.71
N ARG A 68 34.15 8.57 -34.96
CA ARG A 68 35.45 8.74 -34.27
C ARG A 68 35.42 9.58 -32.97
N GLY A 69 35.64 8.91 -31.84
CA GLY A 69 35.50 9.46 -30.49
C GLY A 69 34.10 9.23 -29.91
N ASP A 70 33.67 10.08 -28.96
CA ASP A 70 32.37 9.98 -28.28
C ASP A 70 31.24 10.74 -28.98
N ARG A 71 31.32 10.85 -30.32
CA ARG A 71 30.28 11.48 -31.14
C ARG A 71 29.42 10.42 -31.84
N TYR A 72 28.11 10.64 -31.81
CA TYR A 72 27.12 9.80 -32.47
C TYR A 72 26.31 10.64 -33.46
N ILE A 73 25.98 10.06 -34.61
CA ILE A 73 25.07 10.64 -35.61
C ILE A 73 23.81 9.78 -35.64
N CYS A 74 22.64 10.41 -35.48
CA CYS A 74 21.35 9.76 -35.64
C CYS A 74 20.73 10.20 -36.98
N THR A 75 20.29 9.23 -37.78
CA THR A 75 19.57 9.46 -39.04
C THR A 75 18.20 8.79 -39.00
N ILE A 76 17.17 9.56 -39.36
CA ILE A 76 15.82 9.05 -39.60
C ILE A 76 15.66 8.93 -41.11
N PRO A 77 15.35 7.76 -41.68
CA PRO A 77 15.10 7.65 -43.10
C PRO A 77 13.75 8.32 -43.41
N ALA A 78 13.79 9.51 -43.99
CA ALA A 78 12.59 10.17 -44.50
C ALA A 78 12.19 9.52 -45.82
N ALA A 79 10.95 9.03 -45.91
CA ALA A 79 10.27 8.91 -47.19
C ALA A 79 10.19 10.31 -47.81
N GLY A 80 10.72 10.46 -49.02
CA GLY A 80 11.14 11.74 -49.58
C GLY A 80 10.06 12.82 -49.63
N PHE A 81 10.26 13.90 -48.88
CA PHE A 81 9.82 15.28 -49.18
C PHE A 81 10.77 16.26 -48.47
N PRO A 82 11.17 17.38 -49.11
CA PRO A 82 12.11 18.32 -48.50
C PRO A 82 11.37 19.28 -47.56
N PHE A 83 11.65 19.22 -46.25
CA PHE A 83 11.32 20.30 -45.30
C PHE A 83 12.54 21.19 -45.05
N PRO A 84 12.35 22.51 -44.79
CA PRO A 84 13.45 23.43 -44.56
C PRO A 84 14.20 23.08 -43.27
N ARG A 85 15.51 23.37 -43.26
CA ARG A 85 16.42 23.11 -42.12
C ARG A 85 15.86 23.71 -40.83
N LEU A 86 15.40 22.86 -39.92
CA LEU A 86 15.07 23.23 -38.55
C LEU A 86 16.35 23.29 -37.70
N ASP A 87 16.42 24.33 -36.88
CA ASP A 87 17.51 24.62 -35.95
C ASP A 87 17.73 23.45 -34.96
N PRO A 88 18.96 23.00 -34.68
CA PRO A 88 19.24 21.91 -33.74
C PRO A 88 18.61 22.06 -32.34
N MET A 89 18.28 23.29 -31.90
CA MET A 89 17.50 23.49 -30.66
C MET A 89 16.08 22.91 -30.72
N TYR A 90 15.43 22.91 -31.89
CA TYR A 90 14.08 22.36 -32.06
C TYR A 90 14.06 20.82 -32.04
N CYS A 91 15.12 20.16 -32.53
CA CYS A 91 15.25 18.70 -32.41
C CYS A 91 15.40 18.25 -30.95
N ALA A 92 16.10 19.01 -30.11
CA ALA A 92 16.23 18.71 -28.68
C ALA A 92 14.90 18.87 -27.93
N LEU A 93 14.12 19.90 -28.25
CA LEU A 93 12.78 20.13 -27.69
C LEU A 93 11.76 19.07 -28.13
N LEU A 94 11.80 18.63 -29.39
CA LEU A 94 10.95 17.56 -29.91
C LEU A 94 11.34 16.18 -29.34
N LEU A 95 12.63 15.89 -29.13
CA LEU A 95 13.08 14.66 -28.47
C LEU A 95 12.77 14.64 -26.97
N SER A 96 12.80 15.77 -26.27
CA SER A 96 12.33 15.85 -24.88
C SER A 96 10.81 15.72 -24.73
N ALA A 97 10.04 16.11 -25.76
CA ALA A 97 8.58 15.98 -25.77
C ALA A 97 8.09 14.58 -26.19
N ILE A 98 8.94 13.77 -26.84
CA ILE A 98 8.59 12.43 -27.35
C ILE A 98 9.18 11.30 -26.46
N ILE A 99 10.06 11.61 -25.50
CA ILE A 99 10.64 10.63 -24.54
C ILE A 99 10.50 11.12 -23.09
N ALA A 100 9.40 11.79 -22.76
CA ALA A 100 8.84 11.59 -21.43
C ALA A 100 8.07 10.26 -21.52
N PRO A 101 8.45 9.18 -20.82
CA PRO A 101 7.43 8.20 -20.51
C PRO A 101 6.39 9.00 -19.74
N VAL A 102 5.21 9.21 -20.32
CA VAL A 102 4.03 9.51 -19.53
C VAL A 102 3.81 8.23 -18.74
N GLY A 103 4.57 8.07 -17.66
CA GLY A 103 4.32 7.04 -16.66
C GLY A 103 2.86 7.21 -16.28
N ALA A 104 2.10 6.13 -16.37
CA ALA A 104 0.69 6.19 -16.01
C ALA A 104 0.63 6.55 -14.52
N GLN A 105 0.32 7.81 -14.22
CA GLN A 105 0.23 8.28 -12.85
C GLN A 105 -0.75 7.38 -12.08
N ILE A 106 -0.25 6.63 -11.11
CA ILE A 106 -1.04 5.63 -10.37
C ILE A 106 -2.21 6.29 -9.63
N LEU A 107 -1.95 7.44 -8.98
CA LEU A 107 -3.00 8.21 -8.34
C LEU A 107 -3.69 9.15 -9.34
N PRO A 108 -5.03 9.29 -9.29
CA PRO A 108 -5.76 10.25 -10.11
C PRO A 108 -5.24 11.68 -9.95
N THR A 109 -5.15 12.42 -11.05
CA THR A 109 -4.70 13.83 -11.06
C THR A 109 -5.63 14.78 -10.29
N SER A 110 -6.88 14.38 -10.06
CA SER A 110 -7.87 15.13 -9.27
C SER A 110 -7.62 15.06 -7.77
N PHE A 111 -6.81 14.11 -7.30
CA PHE A 111 -6.53 13.96 -5.89
C PHE A 111 -5.77 15.18 -5.38
N VAL A 112 -6.08 15.57 -4.13
CA VAL A 112 -5.41 16.72 -3.52
C VAL A 112 -3.91 16.45 -3.42
N LYS A 113 -3.12 17.52 -3.51
CA LYS A 113 -1.68 17.51 -3.26
C LYS A 113 -1.44 18.21 -1.93
N PRO A 114 -1.41 17.48 -0.80
CA PRO A 114 -1.23 18.08 0.50
C PRO A 114 0.06 18.90 0.58
N THR A 115 -0.01 20.04 1.25
CA THR A 115 1.17 20.75 1.73
C THR A 115 1.05 20.84 3.25
N PHE A 116 2.11 20.46 3.96
CA PHE A 116 2.10 20.43 5.41
C PHE A 116 3.00 21.55 5.94
N GLY A 117 2.43 22.40 6.79
CA GLY A 117 3.14 23.56 7.37
C GLY A 117 3.80 23.29 8.73
N GLN A 118 3.56 22.12 9.34
CA GLN A 118 4.03 21.78 10.69
C GLN A 118 5.43 21.11 10.65
N PRO A 119 6.24 21.16 11.72
CA PRO A 119 7.48 20.40 11.79
C PRO A 119 7.25 18.90 12.00
N LYS A 120 8.20 18.05 11.57
CA LYS A 120 8.20 16.60 11.85
C LYS A 120 7.98 16.26 13.34
N ALA A 121 8.62 17.01 14.24
CA ALA A 121 8.52 16.79 15.68
C ALA A 121 7.07 16.93 16.21
N SER A 122 6.23 17.70 15.53
CA SER A 122 4.81 17.82 15.87
C SER A 122 4.05 16.53 15.60
N ILE A 123 4.35 15.81 14.50
CA ILE A 123 3.70 14.52 14.20
C ILE A 123 3.96 13.52 15.32
N GLU A 124 5.23 13.31 15.66
CA GLU A 124 5.62 12.32 16.67
C GLU A 124 4.96 12.65 18.01
N LYS A 125 4.95 13.94 18.40
CA LYS A 125 4.29 14.41 19.61
C LYS A 125 2.78 14.19 19.59
N TYR A 126 2.10 14.59 18.52
CA TYR A 126 0.64 14.50 18.44
C TYR A 126 0.17 13.07 18.29
N THR A 127 0.88 12.23 17.53
CA THR A 127 0.64 10.79 17.45
C THR A 127 0.76 10.15 18.83
N TRP A 128 1.82 10.46 19.59
CA TRP A 128 1.99 9.98 20.97
C TRP A 128 0.83 10.41 21.88
N GLU A 129 0.44 11.69 21.83
CA GLU A 129 -0.68 12.21 22.63
C GLU A 129 -2.03 11.62 22.19
N SER A 130 -2.22 11.31 20.90
CA SER A 130 -3.39 10.58 20.39
C SER A 130 -3.46 9.17 20.96
N TYR A 131 -2.34 8.45 21.10
CA TYR A 131 -2.30 7.15 21.77
C TYR A 131 -2.67 7.25 23.24
N GLN A 132 -2.07 8.20 23.96
CA GLN A 132 -2.39 8.43 25.37
C GLN A 132 -3.87 8.79 25.56
N SER A 133 -4.46 9.56 24.64
CA SER A 133 -5.90 9.85 24.63
C SER A 133 -6.73 8.58 24.41
N LEU A 134 -6.34 7.68 23.51
CA LEU A 134 -7.04 6.42 23.29
C LEU A 134 -7.00 5.53 24.53
N LEU A 135 -5.82 5.34 25.13
CA LEU A 135 -5.65 4.54 26.35
C LEU A 135 -6.49 5.11 27.50
N SER A 136 -6.54 6.44 27.64
CA SER A 136 -7.41 7.08 28.63
C SER A 136 -8.90 6.81 28.37
N SER A 137 -9.34 6.75 27.11
CA SER A 137 -10.71 6.35 26.77
C SER A 137 -10.98 4.90 27.18
N TYR A 138 -10.07 3.96 26.88
CA TYR A 138 -10.21 2.56 27.30
C TYR A 138 -10.21 2.38 28.82
N GLN A 139 -9.43 3.15 29.56
CA GLN A 139 -9.48 3.09 31.03
C GLN A 139 -10.84 3.52 31.60
N LYS A 140 -11.57 4.40 30.91
CA LYS A 140 -12.88 4.91 31.35
C LYS A 140 -14.04 4.04 30.88
N GLU A 141 -13.99 3.59 29.64
CA GLU A 141 -15.05 2.82 28.98
C GLU A 141 -14.93 1.31 29.26
N GLY A 142 -13.79 0.88 29.81
CA GLY A 142 -13.36 -0.52 29.89
C GLY A 142 -12.45 -0.87 28.73
N ILE A 143 -11.50 -1.77 28.96
CA ILE A 143 -10.70 -2.31 27.87
C ILE A 143 -11.66 -3.03 26.93
N GLY A 144 -11.69 -2.58 25.69
CA GLY A 144 -12.66 -3.06 24.72
C GLY A 144 -12.42 -4.53 24.38
N LYS A 145 -13.52 -5.28 24.27
CA LYS A 145 -13.56 -6.74 24.15
C LYS A 145 -14.09 -7.19 22.77
N SER A 146 -13.94 -6.34 21.77
CA SER A 146 -14.44 -6.58 20.41
C SER A 146 -13.31 -6.70 19.39
N TRP A 147 -13.60 -7.21 18.20
CA TRP A 147 -12.64 -7.29 17.10
C TRP A 147 -12.10 -5.90 16.68
N VAL A 148 -12.90 -4.84 16.89
CA VAL A 148 -12.49 -3.44 16.69
C VAL A 148 -11.36 -3.06 17.64
N ASP A 149 -11.47 -3.48 18.89
CA ASP A 149 -10.46 -3.17 19.90
C ASP A 149 -9.17 -3.95 19.65
N GLU A 150 -9.25 -5.19 19.19
CA GLU A 150 -8.07 -5.96 18.76
C GLU A 150 -7.33 -5.28 17.60
N ASN A 151 -8.04 -4.60 16.70
CA ASN A 151 -7.41 -3.79 15.66
C ASN A 151 -6.74 -2.53 16.22
N ALA A 152 -7.30 -1.90 17.25
CA ALA A 152 -6.64 -0.82 17.98
C ALA A 152 -5.33 -1.30 18.64
N TRP A 153 -5.37 -2.46 19.31
CA TRP A 153 -4.19 -3.04 19.95
C TRP A 153 -3.14 -3.49 18.93
N THR A 154 -3.55 -3.91 17.73
CA THR A 154 -2.64 -4.13 16.61
C THR A 154 -1.87 -2.87 16.24
N ALA A 155 -2.57 -1.73 16.09
CA ALA A 155 -1.96 -0.43 15.81
C ALA A 155 -1.01 0.01 16.94
N VAL A 156 -1.37 -0.21 18.20
CA VAL A 156 -0.49 0.09 19.36
C VAL A 156 0.77 -0.79 19.37
N ALA A 157 0.64 -2.10 19.15
CA ALA A 157 1.78 -3.00 19.10
C ALA A 157 2.72 -2.67 17.92
N GLN A 158 2.15 -2.34 16.76
CA GLN A 158 2.94 -1.92 15.60
C GLN A 158 3.70 -0.61 15.84
N TYR A 159 3.12 0.32 16.59
CA TYR A 159 3.80 1.54 17.01
C TYR A 159 5.07 1.26 17.81
N ASP A 160 4.96 0.40 18.84
CA ASP A 160 6.10 -0.01 19.65
C ASP A 160 7.15 -0.76 18.83
N LEU A 161 6.73 -1.70 17.98
CA LEU A 161 7.60 -2.44 17.07
C LEU A 161 8.45 -1.51 16.20
N GLN A 162 7.81 -0.51 15.59
CA GLN A 162 8.45 0.43 14.68
C GLN A 162 9.48 1.32 15.37
N ARG A 163 9.16 1.77 16.58
CA ARG A 163 10.08 2.60 17.40
C ARG A 163 11.13 1.77 18.13
N LYS A 164 11.03 0.43 18.07
CA LYS A 164 11.85 -0.51 18.84
C LYS A 164 11.72 -0.21 20.34
N LYS A 165 10.48 0.02 20.77
CA LYS A 165 10.08 0.34 22.15
C LYS A 165 9.16 -0.73 22.70
N ARG A 166 8.82 -0.59 23.97
CA ARG A 166 7.90 -1.46 24.71
C ARG A 166 7.02 -0.61 25.64
N ASP A 167 6.74 0.61 25.23
CA ASP A 167 6.11 1.61 26.08
C ASP A 167 4.68 1.17 26.45
N PHE A 168 4.04 0.37 25.58
CA PHE A 168 2.66 -0.12 25.74
C PHE A 168 2.55 -1.63 26.00
N TYR A 169 3.66 -2.32 26.27
CA TYR A 169 3.67 -3.77 26.45
C TYR A 169 2.67 -4.24 27.52
N ASN A 170 2.64 -3.59 28.69
CA ASN A 170 1.76 -4.00 29.79
C ASN A 170 0.28 -3.76 29.45
N ASP A 171 -0.04 -2.67 28.76
CA ASP A 171 -1.40 -2.37 28.34
C ASP A 171 -1.89 -3.38 27.30
N VAL A 172 -1.07 -3.68 26.29
CA VAL A 172 -1.38 -4.69 25.26
C VAL A 172 -1.53 -6.08 25.89
N ARG A 173 -0.60 -6.49 26.75
CA ARG A 173 -0.62 -7.80 27.41
C ARG A 173 -1.90 -7.97 28.23
N LYS A 174 -2.25 -6.96 29.03
CA LYS A 174 -3.47 -6.95 29.85
C LYS A 174 -4.71 -7.04 28.97
N ALA A 175 -4.79 -6.23 27.92
CA ALA A 175 -5.95 -6.20 27.06
C ALA A 175 -6.18 -7.53 26.33
N GLN A 176 -5.12 -8.11 25.78
CA GLN A 176 -5.19 -9.40 25.09
C GLN A 176 -5.49 -10.57 26.05
N ASP A 177 -5.08 -10.49 27.32
CA ASP A 177 -5.54 -11.44 28.36
C ASP A 177 -7.03 -11.32 28.65
N GLU A 178 -7.53 -10.09 28.82
CA GLU A 178 -8.94 -9.85 29.09
C GLU A 178 -9.82 -10.29 27.92
N TYR A 179 -9.42 -9.98 26.67
CA TYR A 179 -10.13 -10.44 25.47
C TYR A 179 -10.17 -11.97 25.40
N ALA A 180 -8.99 -12.61 25.52
CA ALA A 180 -8.88 -14.06 25.44
C ALA A 180 -9.78 -14.77 26.46
N GLY A 181 -9.79 -14.30 27.72
CA GLY A 181 -10.61 -14.86 28.78
C GLY A 181 -12.12 -14.68 28.55
N VAL A 182 -12.54 -13.50 28.10
CA VAL A 182 -13.96 -13.22 27.83
C VAL A 182 -14.49 -14.11 26.71
N THR A 183 -13.74 -14.21 25.61
CA THR A 183 -14.15 -15.06 24.48
C THR A 183 -14.26 -16.53 24.89
N SER A 184 -13.32 -17.04 25.69
CA SER A 184 -13.35 -18.45 26.11
C SER A 184 -14.54 -18.75 27.01
N ASP A 185 -14.93 -17.84 27.90
CA ASP A 185 -16.00 -18.09 28.88
C ASP A 185 -17.40 -18.08 28.26
N GLN A 186 -17.59 -17.31 27.19
CA GLN A 186 -18.89 -17.14 26.52
C GLN A 186 -19.19 -18.21 25.47
N GLN A 187 -18.24 -19.11 25.19
CA GLN A 187 -18.25 -19.93 23.98
C GLN A 187 -18.11 -21.42 24.29
N PRO A 188 -18.73 -22.31 23.49
CA PRO A 188 -18.78 -23.73 23.81
C PRO A 188 -17.42 -24.42 23.74
N TRP A 189 -16.48 -23.89 22.96
CA TRP A 189 -15.15 -24.47 22.78
C TRP A 189 -14.16 -24.10 23.89
N LYS A 190 -14.50 -23.16 24.79
CA LYS A 190 -13.65 -22.72 25.93
C LYS A 190 -12.17 -22.52 25.59
N THR A 191 -11.90 -22.00 24.40
CA THR A 191 -10.55 -21.80 23.86
C THR A 191 -10.28 -20.30 23.73
N ALA A 192 -9.07 -19.87 24.07
CA ALA A 192 -8.68 -18.46 23.97
C ALA A 192 -8.88 -17.91 22.55
N LEU A 193 -9.38 -16.68 22.44
CA LEU A 193 -9.69 -15.95 21.19
C LEU A 193 -10.85 -16.53 20.37
N VAL A 194 -11.32 -17.73 20.67
CA VAL A 194 -12.33 -18.41 19.86
C VAL A 194 -13.73 -17.87 20.18
N ASN A 195 -14.46 -17.45 19.14
CA ASN A 195 -15.87 -17.08 19.21
C ASN A 195 -16.66 -17.59 17.99
N TYR A 196 -17.92 -17.18 17.81
CA TYR A 196 -18.76 -17.68 16.70
C TYR A 196 -18.33 -17.18 15.30
N TYR A 197 -17.56 -16.10 15.21
CA TYR A 197 -17.23 -15.39 13.97
C TYR A 197 -15.75 -15.60 13.60
N ASN A 198 -15.49 -16.26 12.47
CA ASN A 198 -14.11 -16.60 12.08
C ASN A 198 -13.26 -15.37 11.75
N ASP A 199 -13.88 -14.28 11.30
CA ASP A 199 -13.22 -12.99 11.13
C ASP A 199 -12.83 -12.35 12.46
N ASP A 200 -13.68 -12.34 13.49
CA ASP A 200 -13.31 -11.86 14.82
C ASP A 200 -12.12 -12.64 15.41
N ILE A 201 -12.17 -13.98 15.30
CA ILE A 201 -11.04 -14.85 15.67
C ILE A 201 -9.78 -14.45 14.88
N GLY A 202 -9.94 -14.23 13.57
CA GLY A 202 -8.86 -13.83 12.68
C GLY A 202 -8.24 -12.48 13.06
N TRP A 203 -9.05 -11.48 13.39
CA TRP A 203 -8.59 -10.17 13.85
C TRP A 203 -7.84 -10.26 15.18
N ALA A 204 -8.40 -10.99 16.15
CA ALA A 204 -7.75 -11.21 17.44
C ALA A 204 -6.40 -11.95 17.28
N ALA A 205 -6.35 -12.96 16.42
CA ALA A 205 -5.12 -13.69 16.13
C ALA A 205 -4.06 -12.83 15.44
N LEU A 206 -4.45 -11.98 14.48
CA LEU A 206 -3.54 -11.02 13.83
C LEU A 206 -3.00 -9.98 14.81
N SER A 207 -3.83 -9.51 15.74
CA SER A 207 -3.43 -8.64 16.87
C SER A 207 -2.40 -9.32 17.76
N HIS A 208 -2.60 -10.59 18.09
CA HIS A 208 -1.64 -11.36 18.87
C HIS A 208 -0.33 -11.59 18.10
N ILE A 209 -0.37 -11.88 16.80
CA ILE A 209 0.86 -11.94 15.99
C ILE A 209 1.60 -10.61 15.97
N ALA A 210 0.90 -9.48 15.85
CA ALA A 210 1.53 -8.16 15.90
C ALA A 210 2.17 -7.88 17.27
N ALA A 211 1.52 -8.28 18.36
CA ALA A 211 2.08 -8.21 19.71
C ALA A 211 3.31 -9.14 19.88
N TYR A 212 3.28 -10.34 19.30
CA TYR A 212 4.44 -11.23 19.27
C TYR A 212 5.62 -10.59 18.51
N ASP A 213 5.38 -10.00 17.34
CA ASP A 213 6.43 -9.31 16.60
C ASP A 213 7.02 -8.14 17.39
N ALA A 214 6.19 -7.35 18.06
CA ALA A 214 6.62 -6.20 18.87
C ALA A 214 7.40 -6.61 20.12
N TYR A 215 6.98 -7.69 20.79
CA TYR A 215 7.35 -7.95 22.17
C TYR A 215 8.03 -9.30 22.41
N GLY A 216 7.94 -10.25 21.48
CA GLY A 216 8.55 -11.58 21.60
C GLY A 216 7.99 -12.47 22.72
N ASP A 217 6.84 -12.11 23.32
CA ASP A 217 6.21 -12.96 24.33
C ASP A 217 5.46 -14.12 23.65
N GLN A 218 5.90 -15.34 23.97
CA GLN A 218 5.45 -16.57 23.32
C GLN A 218 3.95 -16.83 23.48
N ILE A 219 3.32 -16.33 24.56
CA ILE A 219 1.88 -16.52 24.78
C ILE A 219 1.04 -15.95 23.64
N PHE A 220 1.50 -14.87 23.02
CA PHE A 220 0.81 -14.27 21.89
C PHE A 220 0.84 -15.18 20.66
N LEU A 221 2.02 -15.73 20.35
CA LEU A 221 2.18 -16.68 19.23
C LEU A 221 1.38 -17.98 19.47
N ASP A 222 1.39 -18.50 20.70
CA ASP A 222 0.67 -19.73 21.04
C ASP A 222 -0.84 -19.56 20.89
N ARG A 223 -1.39 -18.41 21.31
CA ARG A 223 -2.81 -18.07 21.11
C ARG A 223 -3.16 -17.89 19.64
N ALA A 224 -2.33 -17.21 18.87
CA ALA A 224 -2.55 -17.04 17.43
C ALA A 224 -2.52 -18.39 16.68
N LYS A 225 -1.62 -19.31 17.06
CA LYS A 225 -1.61 -20.68 16.55
C LYS A 225 -2.89 -21.43 16.91
N GLY A 226 -3.34 -21.35 18.17
CA GLY A 226 -4.58 -21.97 18.61
C GLY A 226 -5.81 -21.48 17.82
N ALA A 227 -5.91 -20.16 17.62
CA ALA A 227 -6.95 -19.53 16.82
C ALA A 227 -6.91 -19.98 15.35
N TYR A 228 -5.71 -20.07 14.75
CA TYR A 228 -5.54 -20.60 13.39
C TYR A 228 -6.02 -22.05 13.27
N GLU A 229 -5.57 -22.93 14.17
CA GLU A 229 -5.99 -24.34 14.16
C GLU A 229 -7.51 -24.47 14.35
N PHE A 230 -8.12 -23.59 15.14
CA PHE A 230 -9.57 -23.55 15.28
C PHE A 230 -10.26 -23.21 13.94
N ILE A 231 -9.89 -22.10 13.28
CA ILE A 231 -10.50 -21.73 11.99
C ILE A 231 -10.26 -22.81 10.93
N LEU A 232 -9.08 -23.43 10.91
CA LEU A 232 -8.74 -24.52 10.00
C LEU A 232 -9.70 -25.71 10.14
N ASN A 233 -10.14 -26.01 11.36
CA ASN A 233 -11.00 -27.16 11.65
C ASN A 233 -12.50 -26.83 11.61
N HIS A 234 -12.88 -25.56 11.84
CA HIS A 234 -14.27 -25.16 12.07
C HIS A 234 -14.82 -24.12 11.09
N GLY A 235 -13.99 -23.51 10.24
CA GLY A 235 -14.40 -22.50 9.26
C GLY A 235 -13.88 -22.73 7.84
N PHE A 236 -12.70 -23.33 7.70
CA PHE A 236 -12.03 -23.51 6.41
C PHE A 236 -12.65 -24.61 5.55
N ILE A 237 -12.86 -24.30 4.26
CA ILE A 237 -13.37 -25.24 3.27
C ILE A 237 -12.20 -26.04 2.68
N SER A 238 -11.96 -27.22 3.25
CA SER A 238 -10.99 -28.19 2.76
C SER A 238 -11.56 -29.13 1.68
N ALA A 239 -10.70 -29.91 1.03
CA ALA A 239 -11.14 -30.98 0.13
C ALA A 239 -12.04 -32.02 0.84
N ASP A 240 -11.78 -32.29 2.12
CA ASP A 240 -12.60 -33.21 2.92
C ASP A 240 -13.99 -32.63 3.21
N VAL A 241 -14.08 -31.32 3.50
CA VAL A 241 -15.36 -30.62 3.66
C VAL A 241 -16.20 -30.72 2.39
N ILE A 242 -15.56 -30.53 1.22
CA ILE A 242 -16.22 -30.69 -0.08
C ILE A 242 -16.70 -32.13 -0.30
N LYS A 243 -15.89 -33.12 0.07
CA LYS A 243 -16.25 -34.54 -0.04
C LYS A 243 -17.42 -34.93 0.86
N THR A 244 -17.48 -34.38 2.08
CA THR A 244 -18.58 -34.66 3.01
C THR A 244 -19.81 -33.80 2.78
N GLY A 245 -19.67 -32.68 2.06
CA GLY A 245 -20.79 -31.80 1.68
C GLY A 245 -21.27 -30.87 2.79
N TYR A 246 -20.53 -30.78 3.91
CA TYR A 246 -20.80 -29.86 5.02
C TYR A 246 -19.53 -29.61 5.86
N LEU A 247 -19.52 -28.51 6.61
CA LEU A 247 -18.48 -28.17 7.58
C LEU A 247 -18.52 -29.10 8.80
N LYS A 248 -17.46 -29.90 9.01
CA LYS A 248 -17.34 -30.77 10.19
C LYS A 248 -17.03 -29.96 11.45
N GLY A 249 -17.45 -30.48 12.61
CA GLY A 249 -17.09 -29.92 13.92
C GLY A 249 -17.80 -28.61 14.26
N THR A 250 -18.77 -28.18 13.46
CA THR A 250 -19.64 -27.04 13.76
C THR A 250 -20.89 -27.54 14.47
N LYS A 251 -21.54 -26.68 15.28
CA LYS A 251 -22.81 -27.07 15.92
C LYS A 251 -24.01 -27.03 14.96
N ASN A 252 -23.82 -26.67 13.68
CA ASN A 252 -24.88 -26.72 12.69
C ASN A 252 -24.67 -27.86 11.65
N PRO A 253 -25.41 -28.97 11.77
CA PRO A 253 -25.32 -30.10 10.84
C PRO A 253 -25.87 -29.80 9.42
N ASP A 254 -26.56 -28.66 9.21
CA ASP A 254 -27.24 -28.33 7.94
C ASP A 254 -26.49 -27.34 7.03
N ASN A 255 -25.22 -27.03 7.33
CA ASN A 255 -24.37 -26.19 6.49
C ASN A 255 -23.91 -26.92 5.22
N LYS A 256 -24.87 -27.21 4.34
CA LYS A 256 -24.58 -27.77 3.01
C LYS A 256 -23.68 -26.81 2.24
N ILE A 257 -22.79 -27.37 1.44
CA ILE A 257 -21.86 -26.59 0.61
C ILE A 257 -21.89 -27.08 -0.83
N GLN A 258 -21.85 -26.13 -1.76
CA GLN A 258 -21.56 -26.43 -3.15
C GLN A 258 -20.10 -26.81 -3.31
N ALA A 259 -19.83 -27.95 -3.95
CA ALA A 259 -18.46 -28.34 -4.28
C ALA A 259 -17.76 -27.31 -5.19
N SER A 260 -18.55 -26.66 -6.04
CA SER A 260 -18.10 -25.63 -6.98
C SER A 260 -19.19 -24.60 -7.25
N CYS A 261 -18.78 -23.36 -7.49
CA CYS A 261 -19.64 -22.28 -7.94
C CYS A 261 -19.14 -21.78 -9.30
N GLY A 262 -20.04 -21.74 -10.31
CA GLY A 262 -19.65 -21.39 -11.68
C GLY A 262 -18.57 -22.29 -12.28
N GLY A 263 -18.54 -23.58 -11.89
CA GLY A 263 -17.52 -24.55 -12.29
C GLY A 263 -16.15 -24.38 -11.60
N LYS A 264 -16.01 -23.42 -10.67
CA LYS A 264 -14.79 -23.18 -9.91
C LYS A 264 -14.91 -23.76 -8.49
N SER A 265 -13.88 -24.47 -8.04
CA SER A 265 -13.86 -25.09 -6.70
C SER A 265 -14.06 -24.07 -5.57
N MET A 266 -14.78 -24.48 -4.52
CA MET A 266 -14.96 -23.71 -3.27
C MET A 266 -13.85 -23.91 -2.23
N ILE A 267 -12.87 -24.80 -2.49
CA ILE A 267 -11.74 -25.03 -1.58
C ILE A 267 -11.00 -23.72 -1.30
N GLY A 268 -10.71 -23.45 -0.04
CA GLY A 268 -9.97 -22.26 0.38
C GLY A 268 -10.85 -21.14 0.93
N GLY A 269 -12.17 -21.17 0.72
CA GLY A 269 -13.05 -20.21 1.40
C GLY A 269 -13.12 -20.48 2.90
N VAL A 270 -13.45 -19.46 3.67
CA VAL A 270 -13.73 -19.57 5.10
C VAL A 270 -15.15 -19.05 5.35
N TYR A 271 -15.96 -19.85 6.04
CA TYR A 271 -17.29 -19.42 6.45
C TYR A 271 -17.18 -18.24 7.42
N TRP A 272 -18.13 -17.32 7.34
CA TRP A 272 -18.21 -16.24 8.29
C TRP A 272 -18.37 -16.76 9.72
N VAL A 273 -19.24 -17.77 9.88
CA VAL A 273 -19.62 -18.32 11.19
C VAL A 273 -19.19 -19.77 11.29
N ASN A 274 -18.59 -20.17 12.41
CA ASN A 274 -18.12 -21.55 12.69
C ASN A 274 -19.16 -22.45 13.38
N GLY A 275 -20.43 -22.06 13.31
CA GLY A 275 -21.59 -22.80 13.82
C GLY A 275 -21.71 -22.81 15.34
N GLY A 276 -22.44 -21.83 15.87
CA GLY A 276 -22.93 -21.78 17.24
C GLY A 276 -24.28 -22.48 17.42
N ASN A 277 -24.73 -22.63 18.67
CA ASN A 277 -26.11 -23.04 18.95
C ASN A 277 -27.04 -21.86 18.61
N PRO A 278 -28.04 -22.01 17.72
CA PRO A 278 -28.98 -20.93 17.40
C PRO A 278 -29.65 -20.29 18.62
N ALA A 279 -29.79 -21.04 19.72
CA ALA A 279 -30.37 -20.53 20.97
C ALA A 279 -29.41 -19.66 21.80
N GLU A 280 -28.11 -19.75 21.56
CA GLU A 280 -27.05 -18.95 22.21
C GLU A 280 -26.55 -17.81 21.31
N ASP A 281 -27.13 -17.70 20.11
CA ASP A 281 -26.67 -16.86 19.03
C ASP A 281 -27.74 -15.82 18.65
N PRO A 282 -27.59 -14.57 19.12
CA PRO A 282 -28.60 -13.52 18.92
C PRO A 282 -28.77 -13.10 17.45
N LEU A 283 -27.89 -13.54 16.54
CA LEU A 283 -27.93 -13.22 15.11
C LEU A 283 -28.42 -14.39 14.24
N ASN A 284 -28.76 -15.54 14.84
CA ASN A 284 -29.08 -16.76 14.10
C ASN A 284 -27.95 -17.18 13.11
N ALA A 285 -26.70 -16.85 13.48
CA ALA A 285 -25.47 -17.10 12.75
C ALA A 285 -25.25 -18.60 12.48
N ALA A 286 -25.82 -19.48 13.32
CA ALA A 286 -25.89 -20.91 13.09
C ALA A 286 -26.38 -21.27 11.67
N GLY A 287 -27.41 -20.60 11.14
CA GLY A 287 -27.96 -20.86 9.80
C GLY A 287 -27.30 -20.09 8.65
N HIS A 288 -26.25 -19.32 8.94
CA HIS A 288 -25.64 -18.44 7.95
C HIS A 288 -24.68 -19.23 7.04
N ASP A 289 -24.96 -19.24 5.75
CA ASP A 289 -24.18 -20.00 4.78
C ASP A 289 -23.12 -19.15 4.06
N ALA A 290 -22.91 -17.90 4.50
CA ALA A 290 -21.94 -17.02 3.86
C ALA A 290 -20.50 -17.49 4.07
N VAL A 291 -19.80 -17.53 2.95
CA VAL A 291 -18.35 -17.61 2.83
C VAL A 291 -17.91 -16.22 2.40
N ASN A 292 -17.14 -15.52 3.24
CA ASN A 292 -16.88 -14.09 3.03
C ASN A 292 -15.38 -13.80 2.82
N SER A 293 -15.11 -12.64 2.23
CA SER A 293 -13.77 -12.15 1.97
C SER A 293 -13.01 -11.83 3.26
N VAL A 294 -13.69 -11.37 4.32
CA VAL A 294 -13.02 -10.96 5.57
C VAL A 294 -12.52 -12.14 6.40
N SER A 295 -13.33 -13.18 6.64
CA SER A 295 -12.90 -14.39 7.34
C SER A 295 -11.86 -15.15 6.52
N THR A 296 -12.02 -15.18 5.18
CA THR A 296 -11.02 -15.79 4.30
C THR A 296 -9.70 -15.01 4.31
N GLY A 297 -9.76 -13.68 4.21
CA GLY A 297 -8.60 -12.81 4.15
C GLY A 297 -7.82 -12.74 5.47
N THR A 298 -8.50 -12.67 6.61
CA THR A 298 -7.86 -12.69 7.93
C THR A 298 -7.16 -14.02 8.18
N PHE A 299 -7.82 -15.14 7.85
CA PHE A 299 -7.21 -16.47 7.95
C PHE A 299 -6.01 -16.65 7.00
N ALA A 300 -6.12 -16.16 5.76
CA ALA A 300 -5.03 -16.20 4.79
C ALA A 300 -3.81 -15.40 5.27
N LEU A 301 -4.03 -14.19 5.78
CA LEU A 301 -2.94 -13.36 6.30
C LEU A 301 -2.34 -13.97 7.56
N LEU A 302 -3.17 -14.47 8.48
CA LEU A 302 -2.71 -15.16 9.70
C LEU A 302 -1.82 -16.36 9.35
N GLY A 303 -2.25 -17.22 8.42
CA GLY A 303 -1.42 -18.33 7.92
C GLY A 303 -0.10 -17.83 7.32
N THR A 304 -0.12 -16.71 6.58
CA THR A 304 1.09 -16.16 6.00
C THR A 304 2.06 -15.66 7.07
N GLU A 305 1.56 -15.02 8.12
CA GLU A 305 2.38 -14.61 9.25
C GLU A 305 2.89 -15.79 10.07
N LEU A 306 2.07 -16.82 10.30
CA LEU A 306 2.50 -18.05 10.95
C LEU A 306 3.59 -18.75 10.15
N CYS A 307 3.46 -18.80 8.83
CA CYS A 307 4.50 -19.31 7.93
C CYS A 307 5.81 -18.52 8.10
N ARG A 308 5.74 -17.18 8.19
CA ARG A 308 6.92 -16.33 8.41
C ARG A 308 7.61 -16.64 9.75
N VAL A 309 6.86 -16.72 10.84
CA VAL A 309 7.44 -16.85 12.18
C VAL A 309 7.86 -18.29 12.53
N THR A 310 7.16 -19.29 11.99
CA THR A 310 7.45 -20.72 12.26
C THR A 310 8.30 -21.39 11.20
N THR A 311 8.36 -20.82 10.00
CA THR A 311 8.94 -21.43 8.77
C THR A 311 8.22 -22.69 8.29
N GLU A 312 7.07 -23.06 8.88
CA GLU A 312 6.29 -24.24 8.46
C GLU A 312 5.48 -23.94 7.19
N ARG A 313 5.80 -24.64 6.10
CA ARG A 313 5.17 -24.44 4.78
C ARG A 313 3.66 -24.64 4.77
N LYS A 314 3.14 -25.52 5.63
CA LYS A 314 1.70 -25.83 5.72
C LYS A 314 0.85 -24.55 5.85
N TYR A 315 1.34 -23.55 6.57
CA TYR A 315 0.63 -22.30 6.75
C TYR A 315 0.60 -21.47 5.45
N CYS A 316 1.74 -21.36 4.74
CA CYS A 316 1.79 -20.72 3.43
C CYS A 316 0.91 -21.44 2.39
N ASP A 317 0.92 -22.76 2.38
CA ASP A 317 0.16 -23.57 1.43
C ASP A 317 -1.34 -23.37 1.62
N THR A 318 -1.82 -23.35 2.88
CA THR A 318 -3.22 -22.99 3.19
C THR A 318 -3.53 -21.56 2.76
N SER A 319 -2.67 -20.59 3.06
CA SER A 319 -2.87 -19.19 2.66
C SER A 319 -3.01 -19.02 1.15
N TYR A 320 -2.27 -19.79 0.34
CA TYR A 320 -2.46 -19.82 -1.11
C TYR A 320 -3.84 -20.31 -1.52
N LEU A 321 -4.36 -21.37 -0.87
CA LEU A 321 -5.73 -21.84 -1.13
C LEU A 321 -6.76 -20.75 -0.84
N ASN A 322 -6.57 -19.98 0.23
CA ASN A 322 -7.46 -18.87 0.57
C ASN A 322 -7.47 -17.77 -0.49
N VAL A 323 -6.30 -17.26 -0.88
CA VAL A 323 -6.25 -16.18 -1.89
C VAL A 323 -6.69 -16.67 -3.26
N TRP A 324 -6.45 -17.93 -3.63
CA TRP A 324 -7.00 -18.50 -4.87
C TRP A 324 -8.52 -18.66 -4.82
N TRP A 325 -9.11 -18.90 -3.65
CA TRP A 325 -10.57 -18.82 -3.51
C TRP A 325 -11.07 -17.39 -3.78
N MET A 326 -10.40 -16.39 -3.22
CA MET A 326 -10.74 -14.98 -3.47
C MET A 326 -10.61 -14.63 -4.96
N ASP A 327 -9.52 -15.03 -5.63
CA ASP A 327 -9.34 -14.84 -7.09
C ASP A 327 -10.49 -15.44 -7.91
N ARG A 328 -10.96 -16.64 -7.51
CA ARG A 328 -11.96 -17.38 -8.27
C ARG A 328 -13.34 -16.78 -8.15
N HIS A 329 -13.67 -16.27 -6.97
CA HIS A 329 -15.06 -15.97 -6.61
C HIS A 329 -15.30 -14.51 -6.22
N MET A 330 -14.34 -13.83 -5.60
CA MET A 330 -14.54 -12.52 -4.98
C MET A 330 -13.96 -11.35 -5.78
N VAL A 331 -12.92 -11.57 -6.57
CA VAL A 331 -12.30 -10.50 -7.38
C VAL A 331 -13.25 -10.09 -8.51
N THR A 332 -13.64 -8.81 -8.52
CA THR A 332 -14.51 -8.21 -9.53
C THR A 332 -13.76 -7.97 -10.85
N PRO A 333 -14.46 -7.73 -11.97
CA PRO A 333 -13.81 -7.35 -13.23
C PRO A 333 -12.94 -6.09 -13.12
N GLU A 334 -13.24 -5.19 -12.18
CA GLU A 334 -12.46 -3.97 -11.94
C GLU A 334 -11.19 -4.23 -11.09
N GLY A 335 -11.07 -5.42 -10.50
CA GLY A 335 -9.97 -5.82 -9.62
C GLY A 335 -10.19 -5.46 -8.15
N LEU A 336 -11.43 -5.20 -7.73
CA LEU A 336 -11.79 -5.05 -6.31
C LEU A 336 -12.32 -6.37 -5.74
N LEU A 337 -12.60 -6.46 -4.44
CA LEU A 337 -13.26 -7.63 -3.85
C LEU A 337 -14.73 -7.36 -3.51
N TRP A 338 -15.57 -8.32 -3.90
CA TRP A 338 -16.90 -8.51 -3.32
C TRP A 338 -16.81 -8.97 -1.86
N ASP A 339 -17.89 -8.77 -1.12
CA ASP A 339 -17.92 -8.99 0.32
C ASP A 339 -18.08 -10.48 0.67
N ASN A 340 -19.13 -11.12 0.16
CA ASN A 340 -19.41 -12.50 0.49
C ASN A 340 -20.20 -13.23 -0.61
N MET A 341 -20.27 -14.56 -0.48
CA MET A 341 -21.18 -15.39 -1.23
C MET A 341 -21.81 -16.46 -0.34
N SER A 342 -23.01 -16.88 -0.72
CA SER A 342 -23.67 -18.05 -0.15
C SER A 342 -22.94 -19.32 -0.59
N GLY A 343 -22.49 -20.12 0.38
CA GLY A 343 -21.89 -21.43 0.17
C GLY A 343 -22.88 -22.47 -0.39
N GLN A 344 -24.19 -22.26 -0.23
CA GLN A 344 -25.23 -23.15 -0.73
C GLN A 344 -25.75 -22.78 -2.13
N THR A 345 -25.92 -21.49 -2.41
CA THR A 345 -26.57 -20.99 -3.62
C THR A 345 -25.60 -20.35 -4.60
N CYS A 346 -24.34 -20.13 -4.19
CA CYS A 346 -23.33 -19.40 -4.95
C CYS A 346 -23.69 -17.93 -5.23
N LYS A 347 -24.75 -17.40 -4.63
CA LYS A 347 -25.16 -16.01 -4.80
C LYS A 347 -24.16 -15.09 -4.10
N VAL A 348 -23.63 -14.12 -4.84
CA VAL A 348 -22.68 -13.12 -4.34
C VAL A 348 -23.43 -11.88 -3.82
N VAL A 349 -22.90 -11.29 -2.75
CA VAL A 349 -23.23 -9.95 -2.26
C VAL A 349 -22.15 -8.98 -2.76
N ASP A 350 -22.56 -7.97 -3.52
CA ASP A 350 -21.67 -7.14 -4.33
C ASP A 350 -21.10 -5.91 -3.60
N TRP A 351 -21.26 -5.84 -2.28
CA TRP A 351 -20.62 -4.84 -1.42
C TRP A 351 -19.10 -4.94 -1.51
N ARG A 352 -18.42 -3.81 -1.36
CA ARG A 352 -16.98 -3.69 -1.56
C ARG A 352 -16.39 -2.88 -0.42
N PHE A 353 -15.65 -3.55 0.46
CA PHE A 353 -15.04 -2.91 1.62
C PHE A 353 -13.53 -2.80 1.50
N THR A 354 -12.96 -1.70 1.99
CA THR A 354 -11.51 -1.45 1.91
C THR A 354 -10.68 -2.50 2.66
N HIS A 355 -11.15 -3.02 3.80
CA HIS A 355 -10.41 -4.01 4.58
C HIS A 355 -10.26 -5.36 3.84
N ASN A 356 -11.27 -5.79 3.09
CA ASN A 356 -11.20 -6.98 2.23
C ASN A 356 -10.07 -6.85 1.21
N GLN A 357 -9.96 -5.67 0.59
CA GLN A 357 -8.87 -5.35 -0.33
C GLN A 357 -7.51 -5.33 0.37
N GLY A 358 -7.46 -4.75 1.57
CA GLY A 358 -6.31 -4.69 2.45
C GLY A 358 -5.70 -6.07 2.72
N LEU A 359 -6.53 -6.97 3.24
CA LEU A 359 -6.14 -8.36 3.55
C LEU A 359 -5.63 -9.10 2.31
N TYR A 360 -6.31 -8.93 1.17
CA TYR A 360 -5.97 -9.59 -0.08
C TYR A 360 -4.57 -9.20 -0.58
N PHE A 361 -4.29 -7.90 -0.75
CA PHE A 361 -2.97 -7.51 -1.25
C PHE A 361 -1.87 -7.76 -0.21
N ALA A 362 -2.18 -7.67 1.10
CA ALA A 362 -1.21 -7.91 2.16
C ALA A 362 -0.73 -9.36 2.13
N THR A 363 -1.69 -10.28 1.99
CA THR A 363 -1.44 -11.72 1.93
C THR A 363 -0.60 -12.05 0.68
N TYR A 364 -0.98 -11.57 -0.49
CA TYR A 364 -0.21 -11.80 -1.71
C TYR A 364 1.20 -11.20 -1.65
N ALA A 365 1.36 -9.99 -1.09
CA ALA A 365 2.65 -9.35 -0.93
C ALA A 365 3.57 -10.17 -0.01
N ALA A 366 3.04 -10.60 1.13
CA ALA A 366 3.77 -11.40 2.11
C ALA A 366 4.12 -12.79 1.56
N LEU A 367 3.17 -13.50 0.93
CA LEU A 367 3.42 -14.79 0.27
C LEU A 367 4.47 -14.67 -0.83
N GLY A 368 4.36 -13.67 -1.71
CA GLY A 368 5.33 -13.44 -2.77
C GLY A 368 6.74 -13.18 -2.23
N ARG A 369 6.85 -12.41 -1.14
CA ARG A 369 8.11 -12.15 -0.45
C ARG A 369 8.69 -13.40 0.21
N LEU A 370 7.88 -14.19 0.91
CA LEU A 370 8.32 -15.38 1.65
C LEU A 370 8.73 -16.53 0.71
N THR A 371 8.05 -16.66 -0.42
CA THR A 371 8.22 -17.81 -1.33
C THR A 371 9.03 -17.48 -2.58
N GLY A 372 9.30 -16.19 -2.86
CA GLY A 372 9.90 -15.74 -4.11
C GLY A 372 8.94 -15.81 -5.31
N ASN A 373 7.64 -15.98 -5.09
CA ASN A 373 6.64 -16.08 -6.15
C ASN A 373 6.34 -14.70 -6.78
N ALA A 374 6.95 -14.43 -7.93
CA ALA A 374 6.78 -13.18 -8.67
C ALA A 374 5.33 -12.91 -9.10
N THR A 375 4.53 -13.95 -9.39
CA THR A 375 3.11 -13.79 -9.72
C THR A 375 2.33 -13.25 -8.54
N ALA A 376 2.55 -13.78 -7.34
CA ALA A 376 1.94 -13.28 -6.11
C ALA A 376 2.32 -11.81 -5.86
N THR A 377 3.61 -11.47 -6.03
CA THR A 377 4.07 -10.08 -5.93
C THR A 377 3.39 -9.15 -6.94
N ASN A 378 3.22 -9.58 -8.20
CA ASN A 378 2.56 -8.78 -9.22
C ASN A 378 1.07 -8.58 -8.95
N ILE A 379 0.36 -9.63 -8.47
CA ILE A 379 -1.04 -9.50 -8.05
C ILE A 379 -1.18 -8.46 -6.93
N ALA A 380 -0.29 -8.51 -5.92
CA ALA A 380 -0.29 -7.53 -4.84
C ALA A 380 -0.09 -6.10 -5.36
N LYS A 381 0.88 -5.88 -6.26
CA LYS A 381 1.14 -4.56 -6.86
C LYS A 381 -0.07 -4.01 -7.59
N GLU A 382 -0.68 -4.80 -8.47
CA GLU A 382 -1.86 -4.37 -9.24
C GLU A 382 -3.05 -4.11 -8.32
N SER A 383 -3.25 -4.94 -7.29
CA SER A 383 -4.28 -4.74 -6.29
C SER A 383 -4.10 -3.45 -5.49
N VAL A 384 -2.86 -3.10 -5.10
CA VAL A 384 -2.56 -1.81 -4.46
C VAL A 384 -2.86 -0.62 -5.36
N LYS A 385 -2.51 -0.71 -6.66
CA LYS A 385 -2.86 0.35 -7.64
C LYS A 385 -4.37 0.55 -7.70
N LYS A 386 -5.15 -0.53 -7.79
CA LYS A 386 -6.62 -0.46 -7.79
C LYS A 386 -7.16 0.15 -6.49
N ALA A 387 -6.65 -0.30 -5.35
CA ALA A 387 -7.12 0.15 -4.04
C ALA A 387 -6.94 1.66 -3.82
N THR A 388 -5.81 2.20 -4.29
CA THR A 388 -5.45 3.62 -4.12
C THR A 388 -6.05 4.55 -5.18
N SER A 389 -6.76 4.02 -6.17
CA SER A 389 -7.37 4.79 -7.26
C SER A 389 -8.86 4.53 -7.46
N SER A 390 -9.49 3.69 -6.63
CA SER A 390 -10.87 3.24 -6.86
C SER A 390 -11.90 4.31 -6.50
N ALA A 391 -12.85 4.55 -7.41
CA ALA A 391 -13.95 5.49 -7.18
C ALA A 391 -14.96 5.06 -6.08
N PRO A 392 -15.21 3.76 -5.81
CA PRO A 392 -16.16 3.35 -4.76
C PRO A 392 -15.81 3.80 -3.35
N TRP A 393 -14.53 4.02 -3.04
CA TRP A 393 -14.07 4.37 -1.69
C TRP A 393 -13.58 5.80 -1.57
N ASN A 394 -13.08 6.35 -2.68
CA ASN A 394 -12.41 7.64 -2.70
C ASN A 394 -13.32 8.73 -3.23
N THR A 395 -13.38 9.85 -2.50
CA THR A 395 -13.89 11.11 -3.05
C THR A 395 -13.04 11.56 -4.25
N LYS A 396 -13.54 12.53 -5.03
CA LYS A 396 -12.76 13.15 -6.13
C LYS A 396 -11.41 13.74 -5.66
N SER A 397 -11.35 14.14 -4.39
CA SER A 397 -10.18 14.68 -3.70
C SER A 397 -9.21 13.60 -3.18
N GLY A 398 -9.60 12.32 -3.24
CA GLY A 398 -8.77 11.19 -2.80
C GLY A 398 -8.94 10.78 -1.34
N TRP A 399 -9.88 11.39 -0.61
CA TRP A 399 -10.19 10.98 0.77
C TRP A 399 -11.07 9.73 0.79
N ILE A 400 -10.80 8.79 1.69
CA ILE A 400 -11.67 7.64 1.92
C ILE A 400 -12.94 8.10 2.66
N ASP A 401 -14.12 7.82 2.07
CA ASP A 401 -15.44 8.19 2.64
C ASP A 401 -16.18 6.99 3.25
N GLU A 402 -15.59 5.80 3.19
CA GLU A 402 -16.13 4.60 3.84
C GLU A 402 -16.29 4.82 5.35
N GLY A 403 -17.45 4.42 5.87
CA GLY A 403 -17.80 4.62 7.28
C GLY A 403 -18.11 6.07 7.64
N SER A 404 -18.31 6.98 6.70
CA SER A 404 -18.87 8.31 6.99
C SER A 404 -20.35 8.24 7.38
N GLY A 405 -20.83 9.19 8.18
CA GLY A 405 -22.21 9.25 8.65
C GLY A 405 -22.39 10.13 9.88
N ASP A 406 -23.42 9.86 10.68
CA ASP A 406 -23.63 10.52 11.96
C ASP A 406 -22.44 10.28 12.91
N ALA A 407 -21.80 11.36 13.34
CA ALA A 407 -20.62 11.34 14.18
C ALA A 407 -20.87 10.79 15.60
N ALA A 408 -22.13 10.71 16.03
CA ALA A 408 -22.49 10.09 17.31
C ALA A 408 -22.60 8.55 17.23
N GLN A 409 -22.72 7.98 16.04
CA GLN A 409 -22.95 6.55 15.83
C GLN A 409 -21.64 5.79 15.59
N THR A 410 -21.59 4.57 16.10
CA THR A 410 -20.55 3.58 15.83
C THR A 410 -21.07 2.51 14.85
N ASN A 411 -20.18 1.95 14.05
CA ASN A 411 -20.41 0.80 13.17
C ASN A 411 -19.07 0.33 12.60
N ASP A 412 -19.03 -0.92 12.17
CA ASP A 412 -17.83 -1.61 11.70
C ASP A 412 -17.11 -0.88 10.56
N ALA A 413 -17.87 -0.28 9.63
CA ALA A 413 -17.31 0.38 8.46
C ALA A 413 -16.43 1.60 8.78
N ILE A 414 -16.50 2.14 9.99
CA ILE A 414 -15.62 3.23 10.43
C ILE A 414 -14.14 2.81 10.39
N GLU A 415 -13.85 1.56 10.74
CA GLU A 415 -12.46 1.09 10.89
C GLU A 415 -11.88 0.44 9.63
N PHE A 416 -12.72 -0.05 8.73
CA PHE A 416 -12.28 -0.79 7.54
C PHE A 416 -11.17 -0.07 6.76
N LYS A 417 -11.30 1.24 6.57
CA LYS A 417 -10.31 2.09 5.89
C LYS A 417 -8.95 2.12 6.58
N ALA A 418 -8.93 2.08 7.91
CA ALA A 418 -7.70 2.08 8.70
C ALA A 418 -6.90 0.79 8.46
N ILE A 419 -7.59 -0.35 8.41
CA ILE A 419 -7.00 -1.65 8.13
C ILE A 419 -6.35 -1.69 6.74
N MET A 420 -6.98 -1.09 5.72
CA MET A 420 -6.36 -0.97 4.41
C MET A 420 -5.08 -0.12 4.46
N ILE A 421 -5.10 1.03 5.14
CA ILE A 421 -3.92 1.90 5.32
C ILE A 421 -2.80 1.17 6.08
N ARG A 422 -3.15 0.37 7.11
CA ARG A 422 -2.23 -0.47 7.86
C ARG A 422 -1.40 -1.34 6.92
N TYR A 423 -2.08 -2.05 6.03
CA TYR A 423 -1.37 -2.96 5.14
C TYR A 423 -0.67 -2.26 3.98
N LEU A 424 -1.21 -1.14 3.47
CA LEU A 424 -0.52 -0.33 2.48
C LEU A 424 0.86 0.12 2.99
N HIS A 425 0.93 0.69 4.19
CA HIS A 425 2.20 1.15 4.74
C HIS A 425 3.15 -0.01 5.05
N ARG A 426 2.63 -1.15 5.51
CA ARG A 426 3.44 -2.32 5.89
C ARG A 426 4.21 -2.90 4.71
N ILE A 427 3.58 -2.96 3.53
CA ILE A 427 4.13 -3.67 2.37
C ILE A 427 4.80 -2.76 1.34
N VAL A 428 4.61 -1.44 1.42
CA VAL A 428 5.03 -0.50 0.37
C VAL A 428 6.54 -0.59 0.07
N GLY A 429 7.36 -0.86 1.08
CA GLY A 429 8.81 -1.01 0.93
C GLY A 429 9.26 -2.39 0.44
N TRP A 430 8.35 -3.33 0.20
CA TRP A 430 8.69 -4.69 -0.25
C TRP A 430 8.72 -4.81 -1.77
N PHE A 431 8.00 -3.92 -2.45
CA PHE A 431 7.99 -3.82 -3.89
C PHE A 431 9.19 -2.96 -4.30
N ASN A 432 10.18 -3.53 -4.99
CA ASN A 432 11.24 -2.74 -5.64
C ASN A 432 10.64 -1.94 -6.81
N ASP A 433 9.78 -0.97 -6.50
CA ASP A 433 8.87 -0.28 -7.40
C ASP A 433 8.65 1.15 -6.91
N ARG A 434 9.54 2.03 -7.35
CA ARG A 434 9.57 3.42 -6.87
C ARG A 434 8.26 4.16 -7.15
N GLU A 435 7.65 3.95 -8.30
CA GLU A 435 6.41 4.64 -8.69
C GLU A 435 5.25 4.22 -7.77
N LEU A 436 5.14 2.92 -7.48
CA LEU A 436 4.15 2.41 -6.52
C LEU A 436 4.42 2.93 -5.10
N THR A 437 5.68 2.96 -4.68
CA THR A 437 6.06 3.51 -3.37
C THR A 437 5.67 4.98 -3.23
N GLU A 438 5.98 5.79 -4.25
CA GLU A 438 5.61 7.22 -4.28
C GLU A 438 4.08 7.40 -4.28
N ALA A 439 3.34 6.58 -5.04
CA ALA A 439 1.89 6.62 -5.09
C ALA A 439 1.24 6.26 -3.74
N VAL A 440 1.63 5.15 -3.11
CA VAL A 440 1.10 4.76 -1.79
C VAL A 440 1.41 5.81 -0.73
N THR A 441 2.63 6.34 -0.76
CA THR A 441 3.05 7.42 0.13
C THR A 441 2.19 8.67 -0.05
N GLY A 442 1.97 9.09 -1.30
CA GLY A 442 1.09 10.22 -1.61
C GLY A 442 -0.35 9.97 -1.16
N TYR A 443 -0.85 8.74 -1.30
CA TYR A 443 -2.20 8.36 -0.87
C TYR A 443 -2.38 8.44 0.65
N ILE A 444 -1.40 7.97 1.42
CA ILE A 444 -1.40 8.07 2.90
C ILE A 444 -1.34 9.54 3.34
N ASN A 445 -0.49 10.35 2.70
CA ASN A 445 -0.43 11.79 2.95
C ASN A 445 -1.80 12.47 2.74
N ILE A 446 -2.56 12.08 1.70
CA ILE A 446 -3.91 12.60 1.45
C ILE A 446 -4.87 12.29 2.61
N GLN A 447 -4.81 11.07 3.16
CA GLN A 447 -5.68 10.70 4.28
C GLN A 447 -5.32 11.46 5.56
N TYR A 448 -4.02 11.61 5.83
CA TYR A 448 -3.58 12.39 6.99
C TYR A 448 -3.95 13.86 6.89
N TYR A 449 -3.85 14.44 5.69
CA TYR A 449 -4.31 15.80 5.45
C TYR A 449 -5.82 15.93 5.75
N ALA A 450 -6.63 14.97 5.33
CA ALA A 450 -8.06 14.94 5.63
C ALA A 450 -8.31 14.91 7.15
N LEU A 451 -7.62 14.01 7.87
CA LEU A 451 -7.72 13.89 9.32
C LEU A 451 -7.31 15.17 10.05
N THR A 452 -6.11 15.68 9.82
CA THR A 452 -5.55 16.80 10.59
C THR A 452 -6.11 18.17 10.23
N GLN A 453 -6.50 18.38 8.98
CA GLN A 453 -6.96 19.69 8.51
C GLN A 453 -8.47 19.83 8.47
N ARG A 454 -9.21 18.71 8.47
CA ARG A 454 -10.67 18.73 8.25
C ARG A 454 -11.45 18.00 9.32
N ASN A 455 -10.86 17.00 9.97
CA ASN A 455 -11.61 16.07 10.81
C ASN A 455 -10.88 15.75 12.13
N SER A 456 -10.26 16.77 12.71
CA SER A 456 -9.66 16.73 14.05
C SER A 456 -10.32 17.75 14.98
N ASP A 457 -10.18 17.49 16.28
CA ASP A 457 -10.64 18.36 17.36
C ASP A 457 -9.96 19.74 17.38
N ASN A 458 -8.71 19.80 16.95
CA ASN A 458 -7.95 21.04 16.82
C ASN A 458 -7.01 20.96 15.61
N LYS A 459 -7.09 21.93 14.69
CA LYS A 459 -6.24 21.98 13.48
C LYS A 459 -4.76 22.24 13.78
N ASP A 460 -4.47 22.96 14.86
CA ASP A 460 -3.11 23.38 15.24
C ASP A 460 -2.47 22.35 16.18
N HIS A 461 -3.29 21.50 16.81
CA HIS A 461 -2.87 20.45 17.73
C HIS A 461 -3.84 19.26 17.66
N PRO A 462 -3.85 18.50 16.55
CA PRO A 462 -4.84 17.44 16.33
C PRO A 462 -4.52 16.22 17.20
N VAL A 463 -5.33 15.99 18.22
CA VAL A 463 -5.17 14.83 19.12
C VAL A 463 -6.29 13.83 18.92
N ARG A 464 -7.51 14.27 18.61
CA ARG A 464 -8.70 13.41 18.42
C ARG A 464 -9.28 13.59 17.03
N TYR A 465 -9.80 12.49 16.47
CA TYR A 465 -10.23 12.43 15.08
C TYR A 465 -11.64 11.87 14.95
N GLY A 466 -12.42 12.42 14.01
CA GLY A 466 -13.78 11.95 13.72
C GLY A 466 -13.82 10.83 12.68
N ARG A 467 -15.01 10.30 12.41
CA ARG A 467 -15.22 9.26 11.36
C ARG A 467 -15.29 9.82 9.94
N ASN A 468 -15.73 11.06 9.78
CA ASN A 468 -15.98 11.72 8.49
C ASN A 468 -14.70 12.41 7.98
N TRP A 469 -13.78 11.67 7.36
CA TRP A 469 -12.50 12.22 6.91
C TRP A 469 -12.62 13.42 5.95
N PRO A 470 -13.65 13.50 5.07
CA PRO A 470 -13.91 14.72 4.30
C PRO A 470 -14.26 15.97 5.14
N GLY A 471 -14.53 15.81 6.43
CA GLY A 471 -14.88 16.87 7.37
C GLY A 471 -16.26 17.52 7.13
N PRO A 472 -16.59 18.57 7.89
CA PRO A 472 -15.82 19.08 9.03
C PRO A 472 -15.86 18.12 10.23
N TYR A 473 -14.91 18.28 11.15
CA TYR A 473 -14.92 17.59 12.44
C TYR A 473 -16.21 17.91 13.20
N ALA A 474 -16.84 16.88 13.74
CA ALA A 474 -18.02 17.02 14.59
C ALA A 474 -17.75 16.43 15.97
N LYS A 475 -17.34 15.16 16.02
CA LYS A 475 -17.07 14.43 17.25
C LYS A 475 -16.09 13.29 16.97
N SER A 476 -15.35 12.90 18.00
CA SER A 476 -14.55 11.68 18.03
C SER A 476 -15.21 10.67 18.95
N THR A 477 -15.51 9.48 18.43
CA THR A 477 -15.79 8.27 19.21
C THR A 477 -14.51 7.44 19.34
N THR A 478 -14.45 6.51 20.29
CA THR A 478 -13.29 5.60 20.44
C THR A 478 -12.97 4.89 19.12
N GLN A 479 -13.98 4.32 18.45
CA GLN A 479 -13.80 3.66 17.15
C GLN A 479 -13.32 4.62 16.04
N ALA A 480 -13.85 5.84 15.98
CA ALA A 480 -13.39 6.84 15.00
C ALA A 480 -11.94 7.24 15.23
N HIS A 481 -11.53 7.32 16.50
CA HIS A 481 -10.16 7.62 16.89
C HIS A 481 -9.20 6.48 16.52
N VAL A 482 -9.59 5.23 16.78
CA VAL A 482 -8.84 4.04 16.36
C VAL A 482 -8.60 4.05 14.85
N ALA A 483 -9.63 4.36 14.06
CA ALA A 483 -9.51 4.40 12.61
C ALA A 483 -8.49 5.44 12.09
N ALA A 484 -8.15 6.46 12.89
CA ALA A 484 -7.13 7.44 12.53
C ALA A 484 -5.70 6.94 12.81
N LEU A 485 -5.51 6.04 13.80
CA LEU A 485 -4.18 5.65 14.27
C LEU A 485 -3.32 5.02 13.17
N ASP A 486 -3.87 4.13 12.34
CA ASP A 486 -3.11 3.49 11.26
C ASP A 486 -2.55 4.51 10.24
N VAL A 487 -3.24 5.65 10.06
CA VAL A 487 -2.74 6.75 9.22
C VAL A 487 -1.58 7.50 9.92
N LEU A 488 -1.70 7.73 11.23
CA LEU A 488 -0.68 8.41 12.03
C LEU A 488 0.62 7.59 12.10
N ILE A 489 0.51 6.29 12.35
CA ILE A 489 1.63 5.33 12.33
C ILE A 489 2.35 5.38 10.99
N ALA A 490 1.58 5.26 9.90
CA ALA A 490 2.13 5.20 8.56
C ALA A 490 2.98 6.43 8.22
N LEU A 491 2.66 7.60 8.77
CA LEU A 491 3.44 8.82 8.58
C LEU A 491 4.63 8.97 9.50
N GLU A 492 4.56 8.49 10.73
CA GLU A 492 5.73 8.54 11.62
C GLU A 492 6.91 7.74 11.05
N LEU A 493 6.62 6.69 10.28
CA LEU A 493 7.61 5.90 9.55
C LEU A 493 8.19 6.59 8.31
N ASN A 494 7.41 7.46 7.66
CA ASN A 494 7.86 8.22 6.49
C ASN A 494 7.59 9.72 6.65
N PRO A 495 8.15 10.37 7.69
CA PRO A 495 7.78 11.74 7.99
C PRO A 495 8.32 12.70 6.92
N ASP A 496 9.41 12.33 6.23
CA ASP A 496 9.96 13.12 5.13
C ASP A 496 9.00 13.17 3.92
N SER A 497 8.01 12.27 3.80
CA SER A 497 7.02 12.31 2.72
C SER A 497 5.93 13.35 2.92
N ALA A 498 5.50 13.56 4.16
CA ALA A 498 4.61 14.66 4.50
C ALA A 498 5.42 15.96 4.72
N TYR A 499 6.71 15.85 5.07
CA TYR A 499 7.53 17.00 5.45
C TYR A 499 8.91 16.96 4.80
N PRO A 500 9.00 17.13 3.46
CA PRO A 500 10.29 17.19 2.79
C PRO A 500 11.15 18.31 3.39
N LYS A 501 12.45 18.06 3.57
CA LYS A 501 13.44 18.96 4.19
C LYS A 501 13.64 20.32 3.50
N SER A 502 12.80 20.69 2.54
CA SER A 502 12.86 21.93 1.75
C SER A 502 12.43 23.20 2.50
N ASN A 503 12.51 23.21 3.85
CA ASN A 503 12.53 24.44 4.65
C ASN A 503 13.84 24.61 5.46
N THR A 504 14.89 23.83 5.17
CA THR A 504 16.25 24.08 5.70
C THR A 504 17.08 25.03 4.81
N GLY A 505 16.42 25.86 4.01
CA GLY A 505 17.05 26.79 3.06
C GLY A 505 16.63 28.25 3.23
N ALA A 506 16.33 28.70 4.45
CA ALA A 506 16.32 30.13 4.79
C ALA A 506 16.38 30.27 6.31
N ALA A 507 17.56 30.02 6.88
CA ALA A 507 17.92 30.80 8.05
C ALA A 507 17.92 32.27 7.59
N MET A 508 16.86 33.01 7.90
CA MET A 508 16.94 34.46 7.96
C MET A 508 18.02 34.77 9.01
N THR A 509 19.27 34.89 8.57
CA THR A 509 20.19 35.81 9.21
C THR A 509 19.52 37.17 9.13
N LEU A 510 18.98 37.62 10.26
CA LEU A 510 18.74 39.02 10.56
C LEU A 510 20.10 39.73 10.49
N GLU A 511 20.56 40.00 9.28
CA GLU A 511 21.57 41.01 9.06
C GLU A 511 20.88 42.33 9.39
N LYS A 512 21.17 42.87 10.58
CA LYS A 512 20.77 44.21 10.96
C LYS A 512 21.21 45.14 9.82
N GLN A 513 20.24 45.62 9.03
CA GLN A 513 20.46 46.76 8.16
C GLN A 513 21.00 47.90 9.03
N LYS A 514 22.31 48.14 8.95
CA LYS A 514 22.89 49.38 9.45
C LYS A 514 22.29 50.51 8.62
N PRO A 515 21.77 51.59 9.25
CA PRO A 515 21.28 52.73 8.50
C PRO A 515 22.42 53.33 7.66
N PRO A 516 22.12 53.86 6.47
CA PRO A 516 23.14 54.41 5.58
C PRO A 516 23.84 55.58 6.27
N VAL A 517 25.16 55.44 6.44
CA VAL A 517 26.02 56.53 6.88
C VAL A 517 26.11 57.54 5.74
N VAL A 518 25.50 58.70 5.93
CA VAL A 518 25.70 59.88 5.09
C VAL A 518 27.14 60.36 5.29
N ALA A 519 28.02 60.03 4.36
CA ALA A 519 29.36 60.61 4.32
C ALA A 519 29.28 62.03 3.76
N ALA A 520 29.33 63.02 4.65
CA ALA A 520 29.53 64.41 4.30
C ALA A 520 30.89 64.57 3.60
N LYS A 521 30.88 64.90 2.31
CA LYS A 521 32.06 65.41 1.58
C LYS A 521 32.32 66.83 2.06
N THR A 522 33.31 67.01 2.91
CA THR A 522 33.91 68.32 3.19
C THR A 522 34.91 68.66 2.09
N CYS A 523 34.60 69.68 1.29
CA CYS A 523 35.55 70.35 0.42
C CYS A 523 36.59 71.10 1.26
N ARG A 524 37.88 70.82 1.06
CA ARG A 524 38.96 71.74 1.43
C ARG A 524 39.40 72.51 0.19
N LYS A 525 39.40 73.84 0.30
CA LYS A 525 40.13 74.76 -0.58
C LYS A 525 41.62 74.42 -0.54
N LYS A 526 42.25 74.45 -1.72
CA LYS A 526 43.67 74.80 -1.89
C LYS A 526 43.72 76.23 -2.42
N ASP A 527 44.77 76.94 -2.01
CA ASP A 527 45.11 78.31 -2.38
C ASP A 527 44.99 78.61 -3.88
#